data_AF-A0A640QIF2-F1
#
_entry.id   AF-A0A640QIF2-F1
#
_cell.length_a   1.000
_cell.length_b   1.000
_cell.length_c   1.000
_cell.angle_alpha   90.00
_cell.angle_beta   90.00
_cell.angle_gamma   90.00
#
_symmetry.space_group_name_H-M   'P 1'
#
loop_
_entity.id
_entity.type
_entity.pdbx_description
1 polymer ?
#
loop_
_entity_poly.entity_id
_entity_poly.type
_entity_poly.pdbx_seq_one_letter_code
_entity_poly.pdbx_strand_id
1 'polypeptide(L)'
;MLRFFIIAAEIIVLILVLRSPFVQYLFEDIQNTVSDWLVSIATAAERESLTNLQEDISGKLSPLKPYQQSYIQQITADSASVKRFYHTYCENDDINPNFSGTKRAQLCLIIKQSPVMQVAKRD
;
A
#
# COMPACT_ATOMS: atom_id res chain seq x y z
N MET A 1 25.55 25.46 -36.32
CA MET A 1 26.23 24.35 -37.01
C MET A 1 27.10 23.57 -36.03
N LEU A 2 28.25 24.07 -35.57
CA LEU A 2 29.20 23.33 -34.72
C LEU A 2 28.60 22.83 -33.37
N ARG A 3 27.78 23.65 -32.70
CA ARG A 3 27.07 23.25 -31.47
C ARG A 3 26.11 22.07 -31.68
N PHE A 4 25.46 22.00 -32.85
CA PHE A 4 24.57 20.88 -33.18
C PHE A 4 25.35 19.58 -33.37
N PHE A 5 26.51 19.63 -34.03
CA PHE A 5 27.38 18.47 -34.18
C PHE A 5 27.94 17.97 -32.85
N ILE A 6 28.29 18.88 -31.93
CA ILE A 6 28.74 18.51 -30.58
C ILE A 6 27.62 17.79 -29.83
N ILE A 7 26.42 18.37 -29.81
CA ILE A 7 25.26 17.77 -29.13
C ILE A 7 24.91 16.40 -29.74
N ALA A 8 24.93 16.29 -31.07
CA ALA A 8 24.66 15.02 -31.75
C ALA A 8 25.72 13.96 -31.43
N ALA A 9 27.01 14.33 -31.41
CA ALA A 9 28.10 13.43 -31.04
C ALA A 9 27.97 12.95 -29.59
N GLU A 10 27.63 13.84 -28.66
CA GLU A 10 27.42 13.51 -27.25
C GLU A 10 26.26 12.52 -27.06
N ILE A 11 25.12 12.76 -27.72
CA ILE A 11 23.98 11.83 -27.71
C ILE A 11 24.38 10.46 -28.28
N ILE A 12 25.14 10.41 -29.37
CA ILE A 12 25.60 9.17 -29.98
C ILE A 12 26.52 8.40 -29.03
N VAL A 13 27.48 9.07 -28.40
CA VAL A 13 28.37 8.46 -27.41
C VAL A 13 27.57 7.90 -26.22
N LEU A 14 26.59 8.67 -25.74
CA LEU A 14 25.74 8.26 -24.63
C LEU A 14 24.92 7.01 -24.98
N ILE A 15 24.34 6.95 -26.19
CA ILE A 15 23.62 5.76 -26.69
C ILE A 15 24.55 4.55 -26.80
N LEU A 16 25.78 4.72 -27.29
CA LEU A 16 26.75 3.63 -27.42
C LEU A 16 27.16 3.06 -26.06
N VAL A 17 27.36 3.93 -25.06
CA VAL A 17 27.65 3.51 -23.68
C VAL A 17 26.46 2.77 -23.08
N LEU A 18 25.24 3.31 -23.23
CA LEU A 18 24.00 2.69 -22.73
C LEU A 18 23.70 1.33 -23.37
N ARG A 19 24.05 1.14 -24.64
CA ARG A 19 23.90 -0.14 -25.34
C ARG A 19 25.09 -1.08 -25.22
N SER A 20 26.10 -0.69 -24.44
CA SER A 20 27.27 -1.55 -24.24
C SER A 20 26.87 -2.81 -23.45
N PRO A 21 27.50 -3.97 -23.73
CA PRO A 21 27.22 -5.21 -23.02
C PRO A 21 27.55 -5.12 -21.52
N PHE A 22 28.46 -4.22 -21.14
CA PHE A 22 28.80 -3.92 -19.74
C PHE A 22 27.62 -3.30 -18.98
N VAL A 23 26.96 -2.32 -19.58
CA VAL A 23 25.81 -1.65 -18.97
C VAL A 23 24.59 -2.57 -18.94
N GLN A 24 24.40 -3.42 -19.96
CA GLN A 24 23.35 -4.43 -19.97
C GLN A 24 23.52 -5.46 -18.84
N TYR A 25 24.75 -5.94 -18.61
CA TYR A 25 25.08 -6.84 -17.51
C TYR A 25 24.83 -6.20 -16.14
N LEU A 26 25.26 -4.94 -15.94
CA LEU A 26 24.95 -4.20 -14.71
C LEU A 26 23.45 -4.02 -14.48
N PHE A 27 22.67 -3.76 -15.53
CA PHE A 27 21.23 -3.57 -15.41
C PHE A 27 20.43 -4.86 -15.23
N GLU A 28 21.00 -6.01 -15.56
CA GLU A 28 20.36 -7.32 -15.35
C GLU A 28 20.20 -7.60 -13.84
N ASP A 29 21.22 -7.33 -13.04
CA ASP A 29 21.19 -7.49 -11.57
C ASP A 29 20.44 -6.36 -10.85
N ILE A 30 20.46 -5.14 -11.40
CA ILE A 30 19.76 -3.98 -10.83
C ILE A 30 18.24 -4.14 -10.93
N GLN A 31 17.73 -4.74 -12.00
CA GLN A 31 16.28 -4.92 -12.20
C GLN A 31 15.65 -5.74 -11.06
N ASN A 32 16.30 -6.81 -10.62
CA ASN A 32 15.83 -7.64 -9.51
C ASN A 32 15.90 -6.87 -8.19
N THR A 33 17.02 -6.19 -7.93
CA THR A 33 17.23 -5.41 -6.70
C THR A 33 16.24 -4.25 -6.56
N VAL A 34 15.94 -3.54 -7.66
CA VAL A 34 14.97 -2.43 -7.67
C VAL A 34 13.56 -2.96 -7.48
N SER A 35 13.22 -4.11 -8.07
CA SER A 35 11.91 -4.76 -7.88
C SER A 35 11.71 -5.18 -6.43
N ASP A 36 12.68 -5.86 -5.82
CA ASP A 36 12.62 -6.28 -4.41
C ASP A 36 12.55 -5.09 -3.46
N TRP A 37 13.30 -4.02 -3.74
CA TRP A 37 13.24 -2.78 -2.97
C TRP A 37 11.86 -2.11 -3.08
N LEU A 38 11.28 -2.02 -4.29
CA LEU A 38 9.94 -1.48 -4.49
C LEU A 38 8.86 -2.30 -3.76
N VAL A 39 8.96 -3.63 -3.79
CA VAL A 39 8.08 -4.52 -3.03
C VAL A 39 8.25 -4.31 -1.53
N SER A 40 9.49 -4.14 -1.05
CA SER A 40 9.75 -3.87 0.37
C SER A 40 9.15 -2.54 0.83
N ILE A 41 9.19 -1.50 -0.01
CA ILE A 41 8.59 -0.20 0.30
C ILE A 41 7.07 -0.28 0.28
N ALA A 42 6.49 -0.96 -0.72
CA ALA A 42 5.04 -1.13 -0.82
C ALA A 42 4.50 -1.86 0.42
N THR A 43 5.16 -2.94 0.84
CA THR A 43 4.78 -3.70 2.04
C THR A 43 5.00 -2.92 3.34
N ALA A 44 6.06 -2.10 3.43
CA ALA A 44 6.29 -1.23 4.59
C ALA A 44 5.19 -0.15 4.71
N ALA A 45 4.87 0.52 3.61
CA ALA A 45 3.81 1.52 3.56
C ALA A 45 2.42 0.92 3.89
N GLU A 46 2.16 -0.30 3.40
CA GLU A 46 0.93 -1.03 3.76
C GLU A 46 0.86 -1.29 5.27
N ARG A 47 1.92 -1.83 5.88
CA ARG A 47 1.97 -2.10 7.33
C ARG A 47 1.78 -0.84 8.16
N GLU A 48 2.38 0.27 7.76
CA GLU A 48 2.20 1.57 8.41
C GLU A 48 0.73 2.00 8.35
N SER A 49 0.09 1.91 7.18
CA SER A 49 -1.31 2.28 7.01
C SER A 49 -2.26 1.42 7.87
N LEU A 50 -1.98 0.12 8.01
CA LEU A 50 -2.75 -0.80 8.86
C LEU A 50 -2.54 -0.50 10.36
N THR A 51 -1.34 -0.11 10.75
CA THR A 51 -1.01 0.26 12.14
C THR A 51 -1.75 1.55 12.51
N ASN A 52 -1.67 2.57 11.64
CA ASN A 52 -2.39 3.83 11.84
C ASN A 52 -3.91 3.61 11.91
N LEU A 53 -4.46 2.70 11.10
CA LEU A 53 -5.87 2.32 11.17
C LEU A 53 -6.23 1.70 12.54
N GLN A 54 -5.39 0.81 13.08
CA GLN A 54 -5.61 0.22 14.40
C GLN A 54 -5.59 1.29 15.51
N GLU A 55 -4.67 2.23 15.43
CA GLU A 55 -4.58 3.36 16.38
C GLU A 55 -5.81 4.26 16.30
N ASP A 56 -6.25 4.62 15.09
CA ASP A 56 -7.46 5.41 14.86
C ASP A 56 -8.71 4.73 15.44
N ILE A 57 -8.86 3.43 15.18
CA ILE A 57 -9.95 2.63 15.72
C ILE A 57 -9.88 2.64 17.25
N SER A 58 -8.72 2.36 17.82
CA SER A 58 -8.53 2.30 19.27
C SER A 58 -8.80 3.65 19.93
N GLY A 59 -8.38 4.76 19.33
CA GLY A 59 -8.63 6.10 19.85
C GLY A 59 -10.10 6.51 19.80
N LYS A 60 -10.80 6.18 18.71
CA LYS A 60 -12.18 6.65 18.45
C LYS A 60 -13.27 5.74 19.01
N LEU A 61 -13.02 4.43 19.13
CA LEU A 61 -14.01 3.43 19.59
C LEU A 61 -13.79 2.96 21.04
N SER A 62 -12.77 3.47 21.73
CA SER A 62 -12.50 3.11 23.11
C SER A 62 -13.64 3.45 24.08
N PRO A 63 -13.82 2.67 25.16
CA PRO A 63 -13.06 1.46 25.48
C PRO A 63 -13.57 0.23 24.70
N LEU A 64 -12.61 -0.56 24.19
CA LEU A 64 -12.85 -1.85 23.54
C LEU A 64 -12.69 -2.98 24.55
N LYS A 65 -13.54 -4.00 24.47
CA LYS A 65 -13.35 -5.25 25.23
C LYS A 65 -12.16 -6.05 24.66
N PRO A 66 -11.53 -6.94 25.44
CA PRO A 66 -10.38 -7.73 24.95
C PRO A 66 -10.64 -8.48 23.64
N TYR A 67 -11.81 -9.11 23.50
CA TYR A 67 -12.17 -9.81 22.26
C TYR A 67 -12.34 -8.85 21.08
N GLN A 68 -12.80 -7.62 21.32
CA GLN A 68 -12.94 -6.61 20.27
C GLN A 68 -11.56 -6.12 19.81
N GLN A 69 -10.61 -5.96 20.73
CA GLN A 69 -9.22 -5.63 20.38
C GLN A 69 -8.59 -6.72 19.51
N SER A 70 -8.71 -7.98 19.92
CA SER A 70 -8.22 -9.11 19.12
C SER A 70 -8.92 -9.20 17.76
N TYR A 71 -10.21 -8.90 17.70
CA TYR A 71 -10.95 -8.88 16.44
C TYR A 71 -10.49 -7.74 15.52
N ILE A 72 -10.22 -6.55 16.06
CA ILE A 72 -9.63 -5.44 15.28
C ILE A 72 -8.28 -5.88 14.70
N GLN A 73 -7.38 -6.43 15.52
CA GLN A 73 -6.09 -6.94 15.05
C GLN A 73 -6.23 -7.96 13.92
N GLN A 74 -7.21 -8.84 13.99
CA GLN A 74 -7.49 -9.83 12.94
C GLN A 74 -7.97 -9.17 11.63
N ILE A 75 -8.93 -8.25 11.70
CA ILE A 75 -9.46 -7.62 10.46
C ILE A 75 -8.47 -6.63 9.84
N THR A 76 -7.51 -6.12 10.61
CA THR A 76 -6.42 -5.24 10.14
C THR A 76 -5.09 -5.98 9.94
N ALA A 77 -5.10 -7.31 9.80
CA ALA A 77 -3.89 -8.09 9.56
C ALA A 77 -3.25 -7.78 8.19
N ASP A 78 -4.08 -7.47 7.20
CA ASP A 78 -3.70 -7.12 5.83
C ASP A 78 -4.82 -6.29 5.16
N SER A 79 -4.50 -5.59 4.06
CA SER A 79 -5.48 -4.74 3.39
C SER A 79 -6.66 -5.51 2.79
N ALA A 80 -6.47 -6.77 2.39
CA ALA A 80 -7.56 -7.57 1.82
C ALA A 80 -8.58 -7.98 2.89
N SER A 81 -8.11 -8.29 4.10
CA SER A 81 -8.95 -8.55 5.27
C SER A 81 -9.81 -7.32 5.64
N VAL A 82 -9.22 -6.12 5.62
CA VAL A 82 -9.95 -4.86 5.88
C VAL A 82 -11.05 -4.64 4.83
N LYS A 83 -10.73 -4.83 3.55
CA LYS A 83 -11.72 -4.68 2.47
C LYS A 83 -12.84 -5.71 2.56
N ARG A 84 -12.51 -6.97 2.88
CA ARG A 84 -13.51 -8.02 3.05
C ARG A 84 -14.46 -7.66 4.19
N PHE A 85 -13.92 -7.22 5.32
CA PHE A 85 -14.73 -6.70 6.42
C PHE A 85 -15.66 -5.56 5.94
N TYR A 86 -15.12 -4.58 5.22
CA TYR A 86 -15.90 -3.45 4.74
C TYR A 86 -17.03 -3.88 3.79
N HIS A 87 -16.74 -4.73 2.81
CA HIS A 87 -17.74 -5.23 1.88
C HIS A 87 -18.84 -6.03 2.61
N THR A 88 -18.45 -6.95 3.49
CA THR A 88 -19.41 -7.79 4.23
C THR A 88 -20.26 -6.99 5.20
N TYR A 89 -19.66 -6.17 6.06
CA TYR A 89 -20.35 -5.60 7.22
C TYR A 89 -20.66 -4.11 7.11
N CYS A 90 -20.16 -3.40 6.09
CA CYS A 90 -20.40 -1.97 5.91
C CYS A 90 -21.23 -1.66 4.67
N GLU A 91 -21.03 -2.38 3.56
CA GLU A 91 -21.83 -2.19 2.35
C GLU A 91 -23.13 -2.98 2.38
N ASN A 92 -23.04 -4.28 2.72
CA ASN A 92 -24.21 -5.17 2.74
C ASN A 92 -25.02 -5.10 4.04
N ASP A 93 -24.60 -4.24 4.98
CA ASP A 93 -25.20 -4.06 6.31
C ASP A 93 -25.38 -5.35 7.12
N ASP A 94 -24.55 -6.37 6.85
CA ASP A 94 -24.64 -7.67 7.50
C ASP A 94 -24.30 -7.61 9.00
N ILE A 95 -24.82 -8.57 9.76
CA ILE A 95 -24.65 -8.64 11.21
C ILE A 95 -23.20 -9.01 11.54
N ASN A 96 -22.50 -8.08 12.18
CA ASN A 96 -21.18 -8.35 12.73
C ASN A 96 -21.28 -8.83 14.19
N PRO A 97 -20.69 -9.99 14.54
CA PRO A 97 -20.81 -10.56 15.90
C PRO A 97 -20.02 -9.79 16.97
N ASN A 98 -19.04 -8.95 16.58
CA ASN A 98 -18.15 -8.25 17.50
C ASN A 98 -18.52 -6.77 17.69
N PHE A 99 -19.11 -6.14 16.66
CA PHE A 99 -19.50 -4.74 16.64
C PHE A 99 -20.93 -4.60 16.12
N SER A 100 -21.82 -4.00 16.91
CA SER A 100 -23.22 -3.78 16.51
C SER A 100 -23.61 -2.30 16.58
N GLY A 101 -24.70 -1.96 15.89
CA GLY A 101 -25.29 -0.62 15.90
C GLY A 101 -24.30 0.49 15.56
N THR A 102 -24.30 1.53 16.39
CA THR A 102 -23.47 2.73 16.19
C THR A 102 -21.97 2.45 16.18
N LYS A 103 -21.49 1.48 16.97
CA LYS A 103 -20.07 1.11 16.97
C LYS A 103 -19.65 0.47 15.64
N ARG A 104 -20.51 -0.36 15.03
CA ARG A 104 -20.26 -0.90 13.68
C ARG A 104 -20.24 0.22 12.65
N ALA A 105 -21.22 1.12 12.68
CA ALA A 105 -21.28 2.25 11.76
C ALA A 105 -20.05 3.17 11.87
N GLN A 106 -19.59 3.45 13.10
CA GLN A 106 -18.38 4.23 13.34
C GLN A 106 -17.12 3.52 12.85
N LEU A 107 -16.99 2.21 13.09
CA LEU A 107 -15.89 1.39 12.56
C LEU A 107 -15.88 1.43 11.02
N CYS A 108 -17.04 1.28 10.37
CA CYS A 108 -17.19 1.39 8.93
C CYS A 108 -16.77 2.76 8.39
N LEU A 109 -17.13 3.85 9.08
CA LEU A 109 -16.71 5.21 8.71
C LEU A 109 -15.19 5.38 8.80
N ILE A 110 -14.57 4.90 9.88
CA ILE A 110 -13.12 4.96 10.07
C ILE A 110 -12.40 4.18 8.96
N ILE A 111 -12.85 2.95 8.68
CA ILE A 111 -12.27 2.12 7.60
C ILE A 111 -12.43 2.80 6.24
N LYS A 112 -13.62 3.33 5.92
CA LYS A 112 -13.88 4.02 4.66
C LYS A 112 -12.95 5.21 4.41
N GLN A 113 -12.64 5.95 5.47
CA GLN A 113 -11.79 7.14 5.42
C GLN A 113 -10.28 6.79 5.44
N SER A 114 -9.94 5.54 5.74
CA SER A 114 -8.55 5.12 5.88
C SER A 114 -7.80 5.06 4.55
N PRO A 115 -6.47 5.28 4.55
CA PRO A 115 -5.63 5.08 3.36
C PRO A 115 -5.63 3.64 2.85
N VAL A 116 -5.90 2.65 3.72
CA VAL A 116 -5.95 1.21 3.39
C VAL A 116 -6.96 0.92 2.26
N MET A 117 -8.05 1.69 2.20
CA MET A 117 -9.06 1.58 1.15
C MET A 117 -8.62 2.21 -0.19
N GLN A 118 -7.61 3.08 -0.18
CA GLN A 118 -7.14 3.83 -1.35
C GLN A 118 -5.93 3.19 -2.03
N VAL A 119 -5.08 2.49 -1.27
CA VAL A 119 -3.83 1.86 -1.75
C VAL A 119 -4.06 0.84 -2.87
N ALA A 120 -5.27 0.29 -2.98
CA ALA A 120 -5.60 -0.75 -3.95
C ALA A 120 -6.18 -0.27 -5.28
N LYS A 121 -6.34 1.04 -5.48
CA LYS A 121 -6.85 1.59 -6.75
C LYS A 121 -5.73 1.83 -7.76
N ARG A 122 -4.79 0.88 -7.85
CA ARG A 122 -3.75 0.85 -8.88
C ARG A 122 -3.93 -0.46 -9.64
N ASP A 123 -4.94 -0.47 -10.50
CA ASP A 123 -5.07 -1.39 -11.63
C ASP A 123 -4.20 -0.88 -12.79
#